data_AF-A0A3D0NPJ0-F1
#
_entry.id   AF-A0A3D0NPJ0-F1
#
_cell.length_a   1.000
_cell.length_b   1.000
_cell.length_c   1.000
_cell.angle_alpha   90.00
_cell.angle_beta   90.00
_cell.angle_gamma   90.00
#
_symmetry.space_group_name_H-M   'P 1'
#
loop_
_entity.id
_entity.type
_entity.pdbx_description
1 polymer ?
#
loop_
_entity_poly.entity_id
_entity_poly.type
_entity_poly.pdbx_seq_one_letter_code
_entity_poly.pdbx_strand_id
1 'polypeptide(L)'
;MLRFFVGNGTADNPNAGILLGNGHSYTTYGGACTTGACDGGNGGLIGNGGDGFAGGNGGAAGWFGSGGNGGAATTAGGTGGRGGSGGLFVGDGGQGGSGGTGGGTGGDGGNASVLSFFGTGGLGGVGGVGIDGSPAGKSGFNGTPAGPNGPSLARPARIALDLFLNGGALLGLQSGYVAMFARDGELVHSTTAGYADIATQTPMRLDTQFRIASMTKPITAVAAMILVEEGRLGLDDPVSRYIPAAADLRVATSQTALPDGTIPSVPLDEPLTVRDLLKFASGIGGNAATSDLDRIWAANNLYAGSGSLATRVDRILTAPLYEQPGDVWRYGWSADVLARVVEVAAGEAFGDFVTGRIIDPLGMTSTEFLTAESPRDRLATVYTQNSAGRLVAVERPSGDSLGWTPGGSGLVSTAGDYLRFALMLWNDGTYQDTQILKPETVALMTQPAVQSGVLIDEGIEGLGWGLGMAVVVDGDATATFDRTGDYWWSGFYGTTFFVSPTTGLVGVVLSQNQPGPYSPTPYVVYIAQALAFFGL
;
A
#
# COMPACT_ATOMS: atom_id res chain seq x y z
N MET A 1 34.69 17.21 -23.20
CA MET A 1 33.39 17.46 -22.56
C MET A 1 32.40 16.32 -22.83
N LEU A 2 31.88 16.12 -24.04
CA LEU A 2 30.87 15.06 -24.32
C LEU A 2 31.28 13.64 -23.84
N ARG A 3 32.53 13.23 -24.07
CA ARG A 3 33.10 11.94 -23.60
C ARG A 3 33.04 11.68 -22.09
N PHE A 4 32.85 12.72 -21.27
CA PHE A 4 32.74 12.58 -19.81
C PHE A 4 31.35 12.08 -19.37
N PHE A 5 30.35 12.24 -20.23
CA PHE A 5 28.98 11.76 -20.01
C PHE A 5 28.65 10.54 -20.87
N VAL A 6 29.19 10.44 -22.08
CA VAL A 6 28.88 9.34 -23.03
C VAL A 6 30.16 8.79 -23.66
N GLY A 7 30.44 7.51 -23.42
CA GLY A 7 31.54 6.77 -24.03
C GLY A 7 32.00 5.57 -23.20
N ASN A 8 32.49 4.52 -23.86
CA ASN A 8 33.10 3.37 -23.18
C ASN A 8 34.51 3.70 -22.69
N GLY A 9 34.96 2.98 -21.66
CA GLY A 9 36.33 3.07 -21.14
C GLY A 9 37.40 2.52 -22.09
N THR A 10 38.64 2.93 -21.87
CA THR A 10 39.84 2.47 -22.59
C THR A 10 40.87 1.88 -21.63
N ALA A 11 41.89 1.17 -22.11
CA ALA A 11 42.89 0.56 -21.23
C ALA A 11 43.64 1.57 -20.34
N ASP A 12 43.78 2.83 -20.77
CA ASP A 12 44.39 3.93 -19.98
C ASP A 12 43.40 4.60 -19.01
N ASN A 13 42.09 4.46 -19.27
CA ASN A 13 40.99 5.11 -18.53
C ASN A 13 39.79 4.12 -18.51
N PRO A 14 39.82 3.09 -17.64
CA PRO A 14 38.92 1.93 -17.81
C PRO A 14 37.45 2.23 -17.52
N ASN A 15 37.14 3.27 -16.75
CA ASN A 15 35.76 3.66 -16.45
C ASN A 15 35.08 4.36 -17.64
N ALA A 16 33.77 4.13 -17.78
CA ALA A 16 32.93 4.78 -18.79
C ALA A 16 32.59 6.25 -18.48
N GLY A 17 31.93 6.92 -19.43
CA GLY A 17 31.25 8.20 -19.21
C GLY A 17 30.06 8.06 -18.25
N ILE A 18 29.80 9.10 -17.45
CA ILE A 18 28.91 9.03 -16.27
C ILE A 18 27.47 8.60 -16.59
N LEU A 19 26.91 8.96 -17.75
CA LEU A 19 25.53 8.61 -18.11
C LEU A 19 25.45 7.33 -18.93
N LEU A 20 26.24 7.19 -19.99
CA LEU A 20 26.13 6.09 -20.95
C LEU A 20 27.50 5.52 -21.33
N GLY A 21 27.70 4.22 -21.15
CA GLY A 21 28.86 3.50 -21.67
C GLY A 21 29.31 2.33 -20.80
N ASN A 22 29.99 1.36 -21.42
CA ASN A 22 30.56 0.20 -20.74
C ASN A 22 31.99 0.47 -20.26
N GLY A 23 32.35 -0.13 -19.13
CA GLY A 23 33.74 -0.18 -18.67
C GLY A 23 34.63 -1.02 -19.59
N HIS A 24 35.95 -0.88 -19.41
CA HIS A 24 36.95 -1.60 -20.20
C HIS A 24 37.23 -3.00 -19.63
N SER A 25 37.11 -4.03 -20.46
CA SER A 25 37.54 -5.41 -20.15
C SER A 25 38.99 -5.64 -20.60
N TYR A 26 39.85 -6.14 -19.71
CA TYR A 26 41.24 -6.48 -20.05
C TYR A 26 41.34 -7.92 -20.59
N THR A 27 42.07 -8.14 -21.69
CA THR A 27 42.21 -9.46 -22.33
C THR A 27 43.64 -9.74 -22.80
N THR A 28 43.95 -11.00 -23.11
CA THR A 28 45.30 -11.48 -23.48
C THR A 28 45.83 -10.99 -24.83
N TYR A 29 44.97 -10.46 -25.71
CA TYR A 29 45.34 -10.02 -27.06
C TYR A 29 44.77 -8.63 -27.35
N GLY A 30 45.57 -7.57 -27.14
CA GLY A 30 45.18 -6.23 -27.62
C GLY A 30 45.70 -5.02 -26.87
N GLY A 31 46.37 -5.16 -25.73
CA GLY A 31 47.13 -4.08 -25.11
C GLY A 31 46.97 -3.90 -23.59
N ALA A 32 48.04 -3.40 -22.97
CA ALA A 32 48.04 -2.69 -21.68
C ALA A 32 47.51 -3.41 -20.41
N CYS A 33 47.60 -4.74 -20.32
CA CYS A 33 47.83 -5.40 -19.03
C CYS A 33 49.15 -6.20 -19.08
N THR A 34 50.25 -5.56 -18.69
CA THR A 34 51.62 -6.09 -18.82
C THR A 34 52.27 -6.45 -17.47
N THR A 35 51.66 -6.09 -16.35
CA THR A 35 52.21 -6.31 -15.00
C THR A 35 51.11 -6.59 -13.97
N GLY A 36 50.98 -7.84 -13.53
CA GLY A 36 50.10 -8.22 -12.42
C GLY A 36 48.61 -8.24 -12.76
N ALA A 37 47.79 -8.07 -11.73
CA ALA A 37 46.33 -7.99 -11.81
C ALA A 37 45.88 -6.64 -12.41
N CYS A 38 44.89 -6.67 -13.29
CA CYS A 38 44.27 -5.47 -13.86
C CYS A 38 42.75 -5.51 -13.60
N ASP A 39 42.23 -4.53 -12.87
CA ASP A 39 40.81 -4.42 -12.56
C ASP A 39 40.02 -3.83 -13.75
N GLY A 40 38.94 -4.49 -14.13
CA GLY A 40 38.03 -4.04 -15.18
C GLY A 40 37.25 -2.79 -14.77
N GLY A 41 36.92 -1.95 -15.75
CA GLY A 41 36.35 -0.63 -15.48
C GLY A 41 34.87 -0.62 -15.11
N ASN A 42 34.42 0.42 -14.42
CA ASN A 42 33.01 0.63 -14.12
C ASN A 42 32.23 1.17 -15.33
N GLY A 43 30.97 0.73 -15.46
CA GLY A 43 30.00 1.27 -16.41
C GLY A 43 29.42 2.62 -15.96
N GLY A 44 28.74 3.30 -16.89
CA GLY A 44 27.96 4.51 -16.61
C GLY A 44 26.62 4.20 -15.93
N LEU A 45 25.78 5.23 -15.78
CA LEU A 45 24.39 5.07 -15.29
C LEU A 45 23.63 3.98 -16.08
N ILE A 46 23.81 3.94 -17.40
CA ILE A 46 23.42 2.82 -18.25
C ILE A 46 24.69 2.29 -18.94
N GLY A 47 25.08 1.06 -18.60
CA GLY A 47 26.25 0.38 -19.16
C GLY A 47 26.83 -0.68 -18.22
N ASN A 48 27.46 -1.69 -18.81
CA ASN A 48 28.04 -2.81 -18.09
C ASN A 48 29.41 -2.46 -17.50
N GLY A 49 29.80 -3.18 -16.45
CA GLY A 49 31.19 -3.25 -16.01
C GLY A 49 32.06 -4.04 -17.00
N GLY A 50 33.37 -3.75 -17.00
CA GLY A 50 34.37 -4.49 -17.75
C GLY A 50 35.02 -5.60 -16.92
N ASP A 51 35.56 -6.61 -17.59
CA ASP A 51 36.18 -7.79 -16.97
C ASP A 51 37.62 -7.51 -16.50
N GLY A 52 37.96 -8.05 -15.33
CA GLY A 52 39.32 -8.03 -14.79
C GLY A 52 40.21 -9.15 -15.35
N PHE A 53 41.52 -8.99 -15.19
CA PHE A 53 42.53 -9.94 -15.69
C PHE A 53 43.59 -10.28 -14.64
N ALA A 54 44.13 -11.50 -14.69
CA ALA A 54 45.24 -11.99 -13.86
C ALA A 54 45.06 -11.81 -12.34
N GLY A 55 43.87 -12.11 -11.81
CA GLY A 55 43.49 -11.89 -10.42
C GLY A 55 42.85 -10.52 -10.14
N GLY A 56 42.73 -9.65 -11.16
CA GLY A 56 42.03 -8.37 -11.04
C GLY A 56 40.52 -8.50 -11.01
N ASN A 57 39.85 -7.58 -10.34
CA ASN A 57 38.40 -7.58 -10.15
C ASN A 57 37.66 -7.13 -11.41
N GLY A 58 36.42 -7.57 -11.59
CA GLY A 58 35.50 -6.99 -12.57
C GLY A 58 34.87 -5.69 -12.08
N GLY A 59 34.60 -4.76 -12.99
CA GLY A 59 34.00 -3.47 -12.67
C GLY A 59 32.49 -3.56 -12.43
N ALA A 60 31.94 -2.60 -11.70
CA ALA A 60 30.51 -2.49 -11.42
C ALA A 60 29.75 -1.77 -12.54
N ALA A 61 28.48 -2.10 -12.72
CA ALA A 61 27.53 -1.30 -13.49
C ALA A 61 26.85 -0.22 -12.62
N GLY A 62 26.30 0.82 -13.24
CA GLY A 62 25.67 1.95 -12.54
C GLY A 62 24.23 1.66 -12.08
N TRP A 63 23.24 2.08 -12.87
CA TRP A 63 21.82 1.83 -12.60
C TRP A 63 21.25 0.68 -13.45
N PHE A 64 21.71 0.54 -14.69
CA PHE A 64 21.24 -0.48 -15.62
C PHE A 64 22.43 -1.09 -16.38
N GLY A 65 22.65 -2.40 -16.24
CA GLY A 65 23.75 -3.15 -16.86
C GLY A 65 24.32 -4.21 -15.93
N SER A 66 24.99 -5.23 -16.47
CA SER A 66 25.60 -6.30 -15.64
C SER A 66 27.04 -5.95 -15.26
N GLY A 67 27.50 -6.44 -14.11
CA GLY A 67 28.88 -6.30 -13.66
C GLY A 67 29.86 -7.18 -14.46
N GLY A 68 31.11 -6.75 -14.56
CA GLY A 68 32.16 -7.49 -15.25
C GLY A 68 32.70 -8.67 -14.43
N ASN A 69 33.29 -9.66 -15.08
CA ASN A 69 33.79 -10.87 -14.40
C ASN A 69 35.17 -10.63 -13.76
N GLY A 70 35.46 -11.35 -12.68
CA GLY A 70 36.77 -11.37 -12.03
C GLY A 70 37.80 -12.19 -12.81
N GLY A 71 39.01 -11.67 -12.95
CA GLY A 71 40.09 -12.34 -13.65
C GLY A 71 40.61 -13.57 -12.90
N ALA A 72 40.77 -14.69 -13.60
CA ALA A 72 41.45 -15.87 -13.06
C ALA A 72 42.91 -15.57 -12.70
N ALA A 73 43.42 -16.20 -11.64
CA ALA A 73 44.81 -16.04 -11.22
C ALA A 73 45.78 -16.71 -12.21
N THR A 74 46.86 -16.02 -12.58
CA THR A 74 47.89 -16.50 -13.51
C THR A 74 49.12 -17.11 -12.82
N THR A 75 49.16 -17.10 -11.49
CA THR A 75 50.28 -17.61 -10.66
C THR A 75 49.83 -18.75 -9.75
N ALA A 76 50.75 -19.66 -9.44
CA ALA A 76 50.50 -20.73 -8.46
C ALA A 76 50.22 -20.13 -7.08
N GLY A 77 49.17 -20.59 -6.41
CA GLY A 77 48.68 -20.05 -5.14
C GLY A 77 48.01 -18.67 -5.21
N GLY A 78 47.90 -18.06 -6.39
CA GLY A 78 47.27 -16.73 -6.56
C GLY A 78 45.76 -16.73 -6.33
N THR A 79 45.21 -15.60 -5.89
CA THR A 79 43.76 -15.42 -5.68
C THR A 79 43.06 -15.00 -6.96
N GLY A 80 41.88 -15.56 -7.25
CA GLY A 80 41.00 -15.04 -8.31
C GLY A 80 40.43 -13.67 -7.94
N GLY A 81 40.22 -12.81 -8.94
CA GLY A 81 39.59 -11.50 -8.74
C GLY A 81 38.09 -11.62 -8.47
N ARG A 82 37.49 -10.63 -7.80
CA ARG A 82 36.04 -10.60 -7.56
C ARG A 82 35.26 -10.24 -8.83
N GLY A 83 34.04 -10.72 -8.94
CA GLY A 83 33.07 -10.18 -9.90
C GLY A 83 32.56 -8.80 -9.49
N GLY A 84 32.28 -7.95 -10.45
CA GLY A 84 31.67 -6.63 -10.24
C GLY A 84 30.15 -6.72 -10.04
N SER A 85 29.56 -5.74 -9.36
CA SER A 85 28.11 -5.74 -9.10
C SER A 85 27.27 -5.35 -10.33
N GLY A 86 26.10 -5.97 -10.45
CA GLY A 86 25.05 -5.54 -11.37
C GLY A 86 24.48 -4.17 -11.02
N GLY A 87 23.91 -3.50 -12.02
CA GLY A 87 23.38 -2.14 -11.92
C GLY A 87 22.16 -2.06 -11.01
N LEU A 88 22.03 -0.94 -10.29
CA LEU A 88 21.07 -0.75 -9.19
C LEU A 88 19.66 -1.32 -9.46
N PHE A 89 19.08 -1.05 -10.64
CA PHE A 89 17.70 -1.42 -10.99
C PHE A 89 17.57 -2.60 -11.96
N VAL A 90 18.60 -2.94 -12.75
CA VAL A 90 18.64 -4.11 -13.66
C VAL A 90 20.08 -4.52 -13.93
N GLY A 91 20.38 -5.82 -13.77
CA GLY A 91 21.64 -6.43 -14.23
C GLY A 91 22.16 -7.55 -13.35
N ASP A 92 22.92 -8.46 -13.95
CA ASP A 92 23.57 -9.57 -13.24
C ASP A 92 24.86 -9.12 -12.55
N GLY A 93 25.25 -9.85 -11.50
CA GLY A 93 26.59 -9.78 -10.96
C GLY A 93 27.59 -10.57 -11.81
N GLY A 94 28.79 -10.03 -12.00
CA GLY A 94 29.86 -10.73 -12.71
C GLY A 94 30.35 -11.96 -11.95
N GLN A 95 30.84 -12.99 -12.65
CA GLN A 95 31.34 -14.21 -12.02
C GLN A 95 32.67 -13.96 -11.31
N GLY A 96 32.93 -14.69 -10.22
CA GLY A 96 34.21 -14.67 -9.51
C GLY A 96 35.32 -15.41 -10.27
N GLY A 97 36.53 -14.85 -10.26
CA GLY A 97 37.70 -15.46 -10.90
C GLY A 97 38.16 -16.74 -10.19
N SER A 98 38.72 -17.68 -10.95
CA SER A 98 39.30 -18.90 -10.38
C SER A 98 40.65 -18.64 -9.71
N GLY A 99 40.88 -19.34 -8.58
CA GLY A 99 42.15 -19.36 -7.87
C GLY A 99 43.24 -20.14 -8.62
N GLY A 100 44.49 -19.81 -8.32
CA GLY A 100 45.67 -20.40 -8.92
C GLY A 100 45.94 -21.83 -8.46
N THR A 101 46.63 -22.60 -9.31
CA THR A 101 47.01 -23.99 -9.00
C THR A 101 47.87 -24.05 -7.74
N GLY A 102 47.69 -25.10 -6.91
CA GLY A 102 48.41 -25.24 -5.65
C GLY A 102 47.74 -24.61 -4.43
N GLY A 103 46.45 -24.24 -4.49
CA GLY A 103 45.65 -23.86 -3.32
C GLY A 103 45.27 -22.38 -3.24
N GLY A 104 45.28 -21.65 -4.35
CA GLY A 104 44.73 -20.29 -4.40
C GLY A 104 43.21 -20.27 -4.22
N THR A 105 42.68 -19.25 -3.53
CA THR A 105 41.24 -19.07 -3.37
C THR A 105 40.60 -18.53 -4.65
N GLY A 106 39.36 -18.92 -4.92
CA GLY A 106 38.53 -18.16 -5.86
C GLY A 106 38.24 -16.75 -5.36
N GLY A 107 37.87 -15.86 -6.27
CA GLY A 107 37.31 -14.55 -5.93
C GLY A 107 35.80 -14.65 -5.74
N ASP A 108 35.23 -13.81 -4.87
CA ASP A 108 33.79 -13.74 -4.66
C ASP A 108 33.04 -13.34 -5.94
N GLY A 109 31.82 -13.83 -6.10
CA GLY A 109 30.94 -13.39 -7.18
C GLY A 109 30.44 -11.96 -6.92
N GLY A 110 30.15 -11.23 -8.00
CA GLY A 110 29.52 -9.92 -7.90
C GLY A 110 28.07 -10.04 -7.44
N ASN A 111 27.60 -9.08 -6.64
CA ASN A 111 26.19 -8.99 -6.29
C ASN A 111 25.34 -8.73 -7.54
N ALA A 112 24.14 -9.31 -7.58
CA ALA A 112 23.12 -8.91 -8.55
C ALA A 112 22.74 -7.42 -8.38
N SER A 113 21.99 -6.89 -9.35
CA SER A 113 21.20 -5.67 -9.19
C SER A 113 20.47 -5.64 -7.85
N VAL A 114 20.71 -4.60 -7.05
CA VAL A 114 20.19 -4.53 -5.66
C VAL A 114 18.65 -4.32 -5.63
N LEU A 115 18.03 -3.90 -6.75
CA LEU A 115 16.60 -3.62 -6.88
C LEU A 115 16.00 -4.15 -8.21
N SER A 116 16.36 -5.35 -8.68
CA SER A 116 15.69 -5.96 -9.86
C SER A 116 15.16 -7.37 -9.63
N PHE A 117 14.06 -7.69 -10.33
CA PHE A 117 13.39 -8.99 -10.34
C PHE A 117 13.97 -9.98 -11.36
N PHE A 118 15.04 -9.63 -12.08
CA PHE A 118 15.57 -10.43 -13.20
C PHE A 118 17.10 -10.63 -13.19
N GLY A 119 17.84 -9.96 -12.31
CA GLY A 119 19.30 -10.07 -12.21
C GLY A 119 19.73 -11.24 -11.34
N THR A 120 20.65 -12.07 -11.84
CA THR A 120 21.27 -13.15 -11.07
C THR A 120 22.56 -12.70 -10.39
N GLY A 121 22.88 -13.30 -9.24
CA GLY A 121 24.17 -13.09 -8.59
C GLY A 121 25.29 -13.81 -9.34
N GLY A 122 26.48 -13.22 -9.38
CA GLY A 122 27.66 -13.92 -9.83
C GLY A 122 27.96 -15.10 -8.93
N LEU A 123 28.33 -16.25 -9.48
CA LEU A 123 28.83 -17.36 -8.67
C LEU A 123 30.24 -17.00 -8.18
N GLY A 124 30.53 -17.33 -6.93
CA GLY A 124 31.90 -17.25 -6.41
C GLY A 124 32.81 -18.27 -7.09
N GLY A 125 34.05 -17.88 -7.35
CA GLY A 125 35.13 -18.84 -7.50
C GLY A 125 35.23 -19.67 -6.21
N VAL A 126 35.27 -20.99 -6.34
CA VAL A 126 35.03 -21.97 -5.25
C VAL A 126 35.64 -21.63 -3.87
N GLY A 127 34.75 -21.34 -2.89
CA GLY A 127 34.98 -21.01 -1.46
C GLY A 127 33.66 -20.60 -0.74
N GLY A 128 33.62 -20.43 0.60
CA GLY A 128 32.41 -20.05 1.41
C GLY A 128 32.62 -20.19 2.95
N VAL A 129 31.67 -20.09 3.91
CA VAL A 129 30.18 -19.88 3.98
C VAL A 129 29.82 -19.34 5.42
N GLY A 130 28.68 -18.65 5.67
CA GLY A 130 28.20 -18.29 7.05
C GLY A 130 26.89 -17.45 7.17
N ILE A 131 26.25 -17.38 8.36
CA ILE A 131 24.87 -16.88 8.73
C ILE A 131 24.81 -16.42 10.24
N ASP A 132 23.81 -15.82 10.95
CA ASP A 132 22.44 -15.19 10.81
C ASP A 132 22.02 -14.48 12.16
N GLY A 133 20.89 -13.72 12.28
CA GLY A 133 20.23 -13.35 13.57
C GLY A 133 19.26 -12.11 13.66
N SER A 134 18.23 -12.12 14.55
CA SER A 134 17.11 -11.12 14.68
C SER A 134 16.71 -10.68 16.16
N PRO A 135 15.49 -10.17 16.56
CA PRO A 135 15.27 -8.77 17.04
C PRO A 135 14.53 -8.57 18.42
N ALA A 136 14.02 -7.34 18.73
CA ALA A 136 13.36 -6.93 20.01
C ALA A 136 12.21 -5.86 19.86
N GLY A 137 11.55 -5.42 20.97
CA GLY A 137 10.22 -4.74 20.99
C GLY A 137 10.12 -3.21 21.28
N LYS A 138 8.92 -2.73 21.68
CA LYS A 138 8.29 -1.44 21.24
C LYS A 138 7.94 -0.40 22.34
N SER A 139 7.69 0.87 21.96
CA SER A 139 7.18 1.98 22.80
C SER A 139 6.20 2.94 22.08
N GLY A 140 5.84 4.11 22.66
CA GLY A 140 4.71 4.96 22.24
C GLY A 140 5.02 6.41 21.80
N PHE A 141 4.07 7.07 21.11
CA PHE A 141 4.28 8.29 20.31
C PHE A 141 4.01 9.63 21.03
N ASN A 142 4.75 10.68 20.65
CA ASN A 142 4.36 12.07 20.87
C ASN A 142 4.54 12.93 19.59
N GLY A 143 3.51 13.70 19.24
CA GLY A 143 3.20 14.20 17.88
C GLY A 143 4.13 15.25 17.24
N THR A 144 5.37 15.37 17.69
CA THR A 144 6.39 16.27 17.13
C THR A 144 7.18 15.59 16.01
N PRO A 145 7.57 16.28 14.93
CA PRO A 145 8.60 15.80 14.03
C PRO A 145 9.88 15.48 14.80
N ALA A 146 10.42 14.27 14.62
CA ALA A 146 11.66 13.87 15.26
C ALA A 146 12.80 14.85 14.91
N GLY A 147 13.60 15.24 15.92
CA GLY A 147 14.80 16.03 15.68
C GLY A 147 15.80 15.27 14.78
N PRO A 148 16.87 15.92 14.28
CA PRO A 148 17.79 15.32 13.30
C PRO A 148 18.53 14.05 13.75
N ASN A 149 18.38 13.64 15.02
CA ASN A 149 18.95 12.45 15.63
C ASN A 149 17.90 11.45 16.17
N GLY A 150 16.60 11.68 15.93
CA GLY A 150 15.53 10.77 16.36
C GLY A 150 15.38 9.54 15.45
N PRO A 151 14.49 8.59 15.81
CA PRO A 151 14.24 7.42 14.97
C PRO A 151 13.73 7.87 13.60
N SER A 152 14.18 7.19 12.55
CA SER A 152 13.82 7.54 11.18
C SER A 152 13.97 6.34 10.26
N LEU A 153 13.23 6.34 9.15
CA LEU A 153 13.36 5.31 8.13
C LEU A 153 14.81 5.26 7.61
N ALA A 154 15.26 4.10 7.13
CA ALA A 154 16.61 3.93 6.60
C ALA A 154 16.93 5.03 5.58
N ARG A 155 18.16 5.57 5.59
CA ARG A 155 18.52 6.69 4.71
C ARG A 155 18.25 6.41 3.21
N PRO A 156 18.50 5.18 2.68
CA PRO A 156 18.11 4.85 1.31
C PRO A 156 16.59 4.82 1.10
N ALA A 157 15.83 4.28 2.07
CA ALA A 157 14.36 4.24 2.03
C ALA A 157 13.75 5.63 1.86
N ARG A 158 14.15 6.59 2.70
CA ARG A 158 13.69 7.99 2.60
C ARG A 158 14.02 8.62 1.26
N ILE A 159 15.27 8.47 0.80
CA ILE A 159 15.71 9.04 -0.48
C ILE A 159 14.91 8.42 -1.64
N ALA A 160 14.71 7.10 -1.66
CA ALA A 160 13.93 6.43 -2.71
C ALA A 160 12.45 6.85 -2.68
N LEU A 161 11.84 6.87 -1.49
CA LEU A 161 10.45 7.29 -1.27
C LEU A 161 10.21 8.75 -1.69
N ASP A 162 11.06 9.68 -1.24
CA ASP A 162 10.94 11.09 -1.58
C ASP A 162 11.16 11.33 -3.08
N LEU A 163 12.15 10.67 -3.70
CA LEU A 163 12.36 10.74 -5.16
C LEU A 163 11.18 10.15 -5.95
N PHE A 164 10.59 9.05 -5.47
CA PHE A 164 9.48 8.38 -6.11
C PHE A 164 8.19 9.21 -6.06
N LEU A 165 7.81 9.73 -4.89
CA LEU A 165 6.61 10.56 -4.74
C LEU A 165 6.74 11.93 -5.44
N ASN A 166 7.91 12.58 -5.37
CA ASN A 166 8.17 13.81 -6.11
C ASN A 166 8.24 13.57 -7.62
N GLY A 167 8.82 12.44 -8.06
CA GLY A 167 8.85 12.04 -9.46
C GLY A 167 7.44 11.81 -10.03
N GLY A 168 6.60 11.06 -9.32
CA GLY A 168 5.21 10.80 -9.73
C GLY A 168 4.38 12.09 -9.86
N ALA A 169 4.52 13.01 -8.91
CA ALA A 169 3.86 14.32 -8.97
C ALA A 169 4.41 15.21 -10.10
N LEU A 170 5.74 15.28 -10.28
CA LEU A 170 6.40 16.08 -11.32
C LEU A 170 6.07 15.59 -12.74
N LEU A 171 5.93 14.27 -12.92
CA LEU A 171 5.55 13.65 -14.19
C LEU A 171 4.03 13.70 -14.47
N GLY A 172 3.23 14.22 -13.53
CA GLY A 172 1.77 14.30 -13.68
C GLY A 172 1.05 12.95 -13.61
N LEU A 173 1.68 11.93 -13.01
CA LEU A 173 1.04 10.64 -12.76
C LEU A 173 -0.08 10.79 -11.71
N GLN A 174 0.16 11.63 -10.69
CA GLN A 174 -0.80 12.00 -9.64
C GLN A 174 -0.69 13.49 -9.32
N SER A 175 -1.74 14.07 -8.72
CA SER A 175 -1.78 15.51 -8.41
C SER A 175 -0.78 15.90 -7.31
N GLY A 176 -0.66 15.04 -6.31
CA GLY A 176 0.28 15.18 -5.21
C GLY A 176 0.04 14.13 -4.13
N TYR A 177 0.88 14.18 -3.10
CA TYR A 177 0.93 13.21 -2.02
C TYR A 177 1.14 13.87 -0.67
N VAL A 178 0.52 13.31 0.37
CA VAL A 178 1.01 13.38 1.75
C VAL A 178 1.27 11.95 2.21
N ALA A 179 2.47 11.67 2.72
CA ALA A 179 2.81 10.37 3.26
C ALA A 179 3.46 10.52 4.65
N MET A 180 2.99 9.74 5.62
CA MET A 180 3.51 9.72 6.99
C MET A 180 3.68 8.29 7.47
N PHE A 181 4.81 8.02 8.14
CA PHE A 181 5.19 6.70 8.61
C PHE A 181 5.68 6.79 10.05
N ALA A 182 5.15 5.94 10.91
CA ALA A 182 5.62 5.74 12.28
C ALA A 182 6.20 4.32 12.44
N ARG A 183 7.24 4.15 13.26
CA ARG A 183 7.76 2.83 13.65
C ARG A 183 7.91 2.83 15.16
N ASP A 184 7.34 1.82 15.82
CA ASP A 184 7.46 1.65 17.27
C ASP A 184 6.97 2.90 18.02
N GLY A 185 5.75 3.32 17.65
CA GLY A 185 5.10 4.56 18.05
C GLY A 185 5.60 5.78 17.29
N GLU A 186 6.91 5.97 17.20
CA GLU A 186 7.50 7.26 16.80
C GLU A 186 7.44 7.55 15.29
N LEU A 187 7.16 8.81 14.93
CA LEU A 187 7.12 9.29 13.54
C LEU A 187 8.53 9.26 12.91
N VAL A 188 8.74 8.32 11.99
CA VAL A 188 10.03 8.03 11.35
C VAL A 188 10.20 8.64 9.95
N HIS A 189 9.11 9.07 9.30
CA HIS A 189 9.15 9.90 8.09
C HIS A 189 7.83 10.66 7.87
N SER A 190 7.91 11.85 7.29
CA SER A 190 6.74 12.61 6.82
C SER A 190 7.15 13.44 5.60
N THR A 191 6.41 13.33 4.50
CA THR A 191 6.78 13.94 3.21
C THR A 191 5.55 14.38 2.43
N THR A 192 5.75 15.37 1.55
CA THR A 192 4.70 15.99 0.73
C THR A 192 5.21 16.27 -0.67
N ALA A 193 4.42 15.96 -1.70
CA ALA A 193 4.75 16.24 -3.09
C ALA A 193 3.56 16.81 -3.86
N GLY A 194 3.80 17.58 -4.92
CA GLY A 194 2.75 18.08 -5.82
C GLY A 194 1.78 19.09 -5.17
N TYR A 195 0.53 19.06 -5.63
CA TYR A 195 -0.48 20.09 -5.40
C TYR A 195 -1.79 19.52 -4.85
N ALA A 196 -2.37 20.23 -3.88
CA ALA A 196 -3.75 20.02 -3.42
C ALA A 196 -4.78 20.54 -4.46
N ASP A 197 -4.44 21.58 -5.22
CA ASP A 197 -5.14 21.96 -6.46
C ASP A 197 -4.13 22.50 -7.49
N ILE A 198 -4.09 21.86 -8.65
CA ILE A 198 -3.17 22.15 -9.77
C ILE A 198 -3.49 23.48 -10.46
N ALA A 199 -4.77 23.89 -10.51
CA ALA A 199 -5.20 25.07 -11.26
C ALA A 199 -4.87 26.39 -10.53
N THR A 200 -4.86 26.35 -9.20
CA THR A 200 -4.39 27.42 -8.31
C THR A 200 -2.91 27.29 -7.93
N GLN A 201 -2.26 26.18 -8.30
CA GLN A 201 -0.94 25.77 -7.83
C GLN A 201 -0.82 25.72 -6.30
N THR A 202 -1.91 25.39 -5.60
CA THR A 202 -1.92 25.25 -4.14
C THR A 202 -1.09 24.01 -3.76
N PRO A 203 0.06 24.15 -3.07
CA PRO A 203 0.94 23.02 -2.78
C PRO A 203 0.30 22.05 -1.79
N MET A 204 0.67 20.77 -1.89
CA MET A 204 0.27 19.76 -0.91
C MET A 204 0.96 20.01 0.45
N ARG A 205 0.24 19.84 1.57
CA ARG A 205 0.73 20.09 2.92
C ARG A 205 0.35 18.96 3.89
N LEU A 206 1.06 18.82 5.00
CA LEU A 206 0.73 17.82 6.03
C LEU A 206 -0.68 18.00 6.63
N ASP A 207 -1.20 19.22 6.63
CA ASP A 207 -2.56 19.58 7.09
C ASP A 207 -3.61 19.62 5.97
N THR A 208 -3.24 19.25 4.73
CA THR A 208 -4.20 19.09 3.63
C THR A 208 -5.18 17.96 3.97
N GLN A 209 -6.47 18.23 3.79
CA GLN A 209 -7.55 17.31 4.03
C GLN A 209 -7.90 16.55 2.74
N PHE A 210 -8.22 15.27 2.88
CA PHE A 210 -8.44 14.31 1.80
C PHE A 210 -9.81 13.67 1.96
N ARG A 211 -10.53 13.45 0.86
CA ARG A 211 -11.63 12.47 0.82
C ARG A 211 -11.00 11.09 0.94
N ILE A 212 -11.14 10.43 2.09
CA ILE A 212 -10.50 9.13 2.35
C ILE A 212 -11.37 7.95 1.89
N ALA A 213 -12.61 8.21 1.49
CA ALA A 213 -13.53 7.22 0.93
C ALA A 213 -13.57 5.93 1.78
N SER A 214 -13.28 4.78 1.20
CA SER A 214 -13.36 3.46 1.85
C SER A 214 -12.53 3.29 3.14
N MET A 215 -11.55 4.14 3.43
CA MET A 215 -10.89 4.18 4.75
C MET A 215 -11.83 4.62 5.90
N THR A 216 -13.07 5.02 5.58
CA THR A 216 -14.18 5.16 6.56
C THR A 216 -14.61 3.81 7.15
N LYS A 217 -14.40 2.68 6.42
CA LYS A 217 -14.87 1.35 6.82
C LYS A 217 -14.22 0.84 8.13
N PRO A 218 -12.89 0.92 8.33
CA PRO A 218 -12.26 0.62 9.62
C PRO A 218 -12.81 1.44 10.80
N ILE A 219 -13.05 2.75 10.61
CA ILE A 219 -13.59 3.63 11.66
C ILE A 219 -15.02 3.22 12.01
N THR A 220 -15.84 2.86 11.01
CA THR A 220 -17.19 2.33 11.19
C THR A 220 -17.19 0.97 11.92
N ALA A 221 -16.20 0.13 11.65
CA ALA A 221 -16.02 -1.14 12.35
C ALA A 221 -15.61 -0.93 13.81
N VAL A 222 -14.67 -0.02 14.11
CA VAL A 222 -14.34 0.38 15.48
C VAL A 222 -15.58 0.91 16.22
N ALA A 223 -16.42 1.72 15.57
CA ALA A 223 -17.66 2.21 16.16
C ALA A 223 -18.64 1.07 16.55
N ALA A 224 -18.74 0.03 15.71
CA ALA A 224 -19.50 -1.17 16.06
C ALA A 224 -18.85 -1.93 17.22
N MET A 225 -17.52 -2.12 17.21
CA MET A 225 -16.81 -2.85 18.26
C MET A 225 -16.85 -2.17 19.63
N ILE A 226 -16.91 -0.83 19.69
CA ILE A 226 -17.18 -0.08 20.94
C ILE A 226 -18.55 -0.50 21.53
N LEU A 227 -19.59 -0.61 20.70
CA LEU A 227 -20.92 -1.04 21.14
C LEU A 227 -20.98 -2.52 21.51
N VAL A 228 -20.10 -3.35 20.94
CA VAL A 228 -19.90 -4.76 21.36
C VAL A 228 -19.28 -4.82 22.75
N GLU A 229 -18.26 -4.00 23.03
CA GLU A 229 -17.67 -3.92 24.37
C GLU A 229 -18.61 -3.35 25.44
N GLU A 230 -19.51 -2.44 25.05
CA GLU A 230 -20.59 -1.94 25.91
C GLU A 230 -21.74 -2.95 26.11
N GLY A 231 -21.73 -4.10 25.43
CA GLY A 231 -22.80 -5.10 25.48
C GLY A 231 -24.13 -4.64 24.86
N ARG A 232 -24.08 -3.60 24.02
CA ARG A 232 -25.25 -3.00 23.33
C ARG A 232 -25.50 -3.59 21.94
N LEU A 233 -24.48 -4.25 21.40
CA LEU A 233 -24.44 -4.88 20.09
C LEU A 233 -23.82 -6.27 20.22
N GLY A 234 -24.53 -7.34 19.83
CA GLY A 234 -23.90 -8.65 19.64
C GLY A 234 -23.26 -8.75 18.26
N LEU A 235 -22.12 -9.44 18.14
CA LEU A 235 -21.59 -9.81 16.81
C LEU A 235 -22.56 -10.76 16.08
N ASP A 236 -23.13 -11.69 16.81
CA ASP A 236 -24.06 -12.71 16.30
C ASP A 236 -25.54 -12.30 16.49
N ASP A 237 -25.80 -11.02 16.78
CA ASP A 237 -27.16 -10.48 16.71
C ASP A 237 -27.64 -10.42 15.25
N PRO A 238 -28.90 -10.76 14.97
CA PRO A 238 -29.48 -10.59 13.64
C PRO A 238 -29.69 -9.10 13.35
N VAL A 239 -29.29 -8.64 12.17
CA VAL A 239 -29.40 -7.22 11.74
C VAL A 239 -30.86 -6.74 11.77
N SER A 240 -31.83 -7.64 11.60
CA SER A 240 -33.27 -7.36 11.73
C SER A 240 -33.70 -6.84 13.11
N ARG A 241 -32.91 -7.09 14.17
CA ARG A 241 -33.09 -6.50 15.51
C ARG A 241 -32.94 -4.97 15.51
N TYR A 242 -32.13 -4.44 14.59
CA TYR A 242 -31.79 -3.01 14.48
C TYR A 242 -32.42 -2.36 13.24
N ILE A 243 -32.56 -3.11 12.16
CA ILE A 243 -33.06 -2.66 10.85
C ILE A 243 -34.16 -3.62 10.40
N PRO A 244 -35.45 -3.36 10.72
CA PRO A 244 -36.52 -4.32 10.45
C PRO A 244 -36.64 -4.75 8.98
N ALA A 245 -36.24 -3.91 8.02
CA ALA A 245 -36.16 -4.27 6.60
C ALA A 245 -35.23 -5.46 6.30
N ALA A 246 -34.29 -5.79 7.19
CA ALA A 246 -33.41 -6.95 7.06
C ALA A 246 -34.09 -8.29 7.42
N ALA A 247 -35.34 -8.29 7.91
CA ALA A 247 -36.04 -9.51 8.32
C ALA A 247 -36.49 -10.40 7.15
N ASP A 248 -36.97 -9.79 6.06
CA ASP A 248 -37.54 -10.48 4.90
C ASP A 248 -36.52 -10.59 3.73
N LEU A 249 -35.23 -10.51 4.02
CA LEU A 249 -34.16 -10.60 3.02
C LEU A 249 -34.15 -11.95 2.28
N ARG A 250 -33.61 -11.91 1.06
CA ARG A 250 -33.58 -13.03 0.13
C ARG A 250 -32.24 -13.05 -0.61
N VAL A 251 -31.72 -14.23 -0.91
CA VAL A 251 -30.57 -14.40 -1.82
C VAL A 251 -31.05 -14.73 -3.22
N ALA A 252 -30.39 -14.18 -4.25
CA ALA A 252 -30.66 -14.48 -5.64
C ALA A 252 -30.16 -15.88 -6.04
N THR A 253 -31.01 -16.69 -6.66
CA THR A 253 -30.62 -17.98 -7.28
C THR A 253 -30.25 -17.83 -8.76
N SER A 254 -30.40 -16.63 -9.32
CA SER A 254 -30.00 -16.22 -10.66
C SER A 254 -29.79 -14.72 -10.66
N GLN A 255 -28.74 -14.21 -11.32
CA GLN A 255 -28.58 -12.76 -11.52
C GLN A 255 -29.34 -12.24 -12.77
N THR A 256 -29.92 -13.14 -13.56
CA THR A 256 -30.82 -12.84 -14.68
C THR A 256 -32.26 -12.85 -14.21
N ALA A 257 -33.06 -11.86 -14.64
CA ALA A 257 -34.45 -11.71 -14.26
C ALA A 257 -35.39 -12.69 -14.98
N LEU A 258 -36.55 -12.94 -14.37
CA LEU A 258 -37.70 -13.59 -15.00
C LEU A 258 -38.38 -12.65 -16.02
N PRO A 259 -39.26 -13.16 -16.89
CA PRO A 259 -39.98 -12.34 -17.87
C PRO A 259 -40.89 -11.23 -17.30
N ASP A 260 -41.14 -11.21 -15.99
CA ASP A 260 -41.85 -10.15 -15.27
C ASP A 260 -40.92 -9.08 -14.67
N GLY A 261 -39.60 -9.23 -14.83
CA GLY A 261 -38.57 -8.33 -14.28
C GLY A 261 -38.12 -8.67 -12.86
N THR A 262 -38.67 -9.71 -12.22
CA THR A 262 -38.25 -10.11 -10.86
C THR A 262 -36.99 -10.98 -10.89
N ILE A 263 -36.20 -10.94 -9.82
CA ILE A 263 -35.01 -11.80 -9.66
C ILE A 263 -35.40 -13.09 -8.93
N PRO A 264 -35.13 -14.28 -9.52
CA PRO A 264 -35.27 -15.56 -8.84
C PRO A 264 -34.51 -15.57 -7.52
N SER A 265 -35.18 -15.85 -6.40
CA SER A 265 -34.59 -15.74 -5.07
C SER A 265 -35.23 -16.67 -4.05
N VAL A 266 -34.45 -17.08 -3.06
CA VAL A 266 -34.88 -17.89 -1.90
C VAL A 266 -34.66 -17.11 -0.59
N PRO A 267 -35.32 -17.47 0.53
CA PRO A 267 -35.03 -16.87 1.83
C PRO A 267 -33.56 -17.05 2.24
N LEU A 268 -33.12 -16.33 3.26
CA LEU A 268 -31.84 -16.62 3.90
C LEU A 268 -31.92 -17.97 4.64
N ASP A 269 -30.84 -18.76 4.60
CA ASP A 269 -30.75 -20.02 5.35
C ASP A 269 -30.56 -19.76 6.86
N GLU A 270 -29.83 -18.69 7.21
CA GLU A 270 -29.68 -18.14 8.56
C GLU A 270 -29.82 -16.60 8.51
N PRO A 271 -30.22 -15.92 9.61
CA PRO A 271 -30.35 -14.46 9.63
C PRO A 271 -29.00 -13.75 9.41
N LEU A 272 -28.99 -12.72 8.55
CA LEU A 272 -27.84 -11.82 8.38
C LEU A 272 -27.41 -11.23 9.74
N THR A 273 -26.15 -11.45 10.15
CA THR A 273 -25.62 -10.98 11.44
C THR A 273 -24.78 -9.71 11.32
N VAL A 274 -24.52 -9.07 12.47
CA VAL A 274 -23.57 -7.94 12.57
C VAL A 274 -22.15 -8.35 12.17
N ARG A 275 -21.76 -9.60 12.50
CA ARG A 275 -20.48 -10.21 12.12
C ARG A 275 -20.35 -10.30 10.60
N ASP A 276 -21.41 -10.67 9.88
CA ASP A 276 -21.42 -10.78 8.42
C ASP A 276 -21.22 -9.42 7.73
N LEU A 277 -21.78 -8.35 8.30
CA LEU A 277 -21.51 -6.98 7.85
C LEU A 277 -20.05 -6.57 8.10
N LEU A 278 -19.50 -6.88 9.26
CA LEU A 278 -18.11 -6.59 9.63
C LEU A 278 -17.09 -7.36 8.77
N LYS A 279 -17.31 -8.66 8.55
CA LYS A 279 -16.44 -9.51 7.70
C LYS A 279 -16.73 -9.39 6.19
N PHE A 280 -17.63 -8.50 5.79
CA PHE A 280 -18.02 -8.25 4.40
C PHE A 280 -18.52 -9.51 3.66
N ALA A 281 -19.10 -10.47 4.38
CA ALA A 281 -19.67 -11.70 3.82
C ALA A 281 -21.19 -11.75 4.04
N SER A 282 -21.84 -10.69 3.60
CA SER A 282 -23.27 -10.38 3.79
C SER A 282 -24.12 -10.54 2.54
N GLY A 283 -23.50 -10.82 1.38
CA GLY A 283 -24.14 -10.78 0.07
C GLY A 283 -24.55 -9.38 -0.43
N ILE A 284 -24.25 -8.30 0.31
CA ILE A 284 -24.61 -6.91 -0.02
C ILE A 284 -23.51 -6.27 -0.89
N GLY A 285 -23.81 -5.95 -2.14
CA GLY A 285 -22.88 -5.26 -3.03
C GLY A 285 -23.40 -5.08 -4.45
N GLY A 286 -22.48 -4.94 -5.41
CA GLY A 286 -22.79 -4.79 -6.83
C GLY A 286 -21.57 -5.01 -7.72
N ASN A 287 -21.79 -5.11 -9.03
CA ASN A 287 -20.80 -5.39 -10.07
C ASN A 287 -21.15 -4.70 -11.42
N ALA A 288 -20.93 -3.38 -11.48
CA ALA A 288 -20.73 -2.58 -12.70
C ALA A 288 -21.78 -2.72 -13.84
N ALA A 289 -23.07 -2.78 -13.50
CA ALA A 289 -24.24 -2.92 -14.38
C ALA A 289 -24.29 -4.20 -15.24
N THR A 290 -23.47 -5.21 -14.90
CA THR A 290 -23.25 -6.41 -15.74
C THR A 290 -24.44 -7.36 -15.80
N SER A 291 -25.25 -7.47 -14.74
CA SER A 291 -26.41 -8.37 -14.65
C SER A 291 -27.72 -7.63 -14.38
N ASP A 292 -28.86 -8.33 -14.45
CA ASP A 292 -30.17 -7.72 -14.17
C ASP A 292 -30.30 -7.41 -12.68
N LEU A 293 -29.78 -8.29 -11.81
CA LEU A 293 -29.66 -8.05 -10.37
C LEU A 293 -28.83 -6.79 -10.09
N ASP A 294 -27.68 -6.61 -10.75
CA ASP A 294 -26.89 -5.41 -10.51
C ASP A 294 -27.60 -4.14 -10.96
N ARG A 295 -28.37 -4.17 -12.04
CA ARG A 295 -29.17 -3.02 -12.47
C ARG A 295 -30.26 -2.64 -11.45
N ILE A 296 -30.72 -3.58 -10.61
CA ILE A 296 -31.59 -3.28 -9.46
C ILE A 296 -30.78 -2.64 -8.31
N TRP A 297 -29.60 -3.18 -7.95
CA TRP A 297 -28.73 -2.55 -6.94
C TRP A 297 -28.26 -1.14 -7.36
N ALA A 298 -27.95 -0.93 -8.63
CA ALA A 298 -27.60 0.36 -9.21
C ALA A 298 -28.78 1.34 -9.28
N ALA A 299 -30.01 0.86 -9.47
CA ALA A 299 -31.22 1.69 -9.35
C ALA A 299 -31.52 2.07 -7.90
N ASN A 300 -31.30 1.15 -6.96
CA ASN A 300 -31.45 1.38 -5.52
C ASN A 300 -30.30 2.20 -4.89
N ASN A 301 -29.16 2.34 -5.58
CA ASN A 301 -27.91 3.01 -5.19
C ASN A 301 -28.04 3.93 -3.97
N LEU A 302 -27.37 3.56 -2.88
CA LEU A 302 -27.36 4.24 -1.59
C LEU A 302 -27.15 5.78 -1.68
N TYR A 303 -26.31 6.22 -2.61
CA TYR A 303 -25.92 7.64 -2.78
C TYR A 303 -26.94 8.44 -3.59
N ALA A 304 -27.87 7.79 -4.31
CA ALA A 304 -28.90 8.47 -5.10
C ALA A 304 -29.99 9.12 -4.23
N GLY A 305 -30.52 10.26 -4.70
CA GLY A 305 -31.65 10.97 -4.08
C GLY A 305 -31.35 11.58 -2.70
N SER A 306 -32.41 12.12 -2.08
CA SER A 306 -32.41 12.61 -0.69
C SER A 306 -32.86 11.51 0.30
N GLY A 307 -32.72 11.78 1.60
CA GLY A 307 -33.08 10.85 2.67
C GLY A 307 -31.95 10.65 3.69
N SER A 308 -32.33 10.17 4.88
CA SER A 308 -31.41 9.82 5.97
C SER A 308 -30.68 8.50 5.67
N LEU A 309 -29.69 8.16 6.52
CA LEU A 309 -29.01 6.86 6.48
C LEU A 309 -30.01 5.70 6.53
N ALA A 310 -31.02 5.77 7.40
CA ALA A 310 -32.11 4.81 7.49
C ALA A 310 -32.83 4.60 6.13
N THR A 311 -33.39 5.66 5.54
CA THR A 311 -34.14 5.57 4.28
C THR A 311 -33.30 5.05 3.10
N ARG A 312 -31.99 5.30 3.12
CA ARG A 312 -31.06 4.79 2.10
C ARG A 312 -30.77 3.31 2.29
N VAL A 313 -30.53 2.88 3.53
CA VAL A 313 -30.31 1.47 3.87
C VAL A 313 -31.57 0.64 3.63
N ASP A 314 -32.73 1.09 4.09
CA ASP A 314 -34.02 0.43 3.85
C ASP A 314 -34.28 0.25 2.33
N ARG A 315 -33.88 1.23 1.50
CA ARG A 315 -33.99 1.14 0.04
C ARG A 315 -33.08 0.06 -0.56
N ILE A 316 -31.79 0.01 -0.20
CA ILE A 316 -30.88 -0.98 -0.80
C ILE A 316 -31.23 -2.42 -0.36
N LEU A 317 -31.74 -2.59 0.87
CA LEU A 317 -32.20 -3.89 1.38
C LEU A 317 -33.49 -4.41 0.70
N THR A 318 -34.10 -3.67 -0.23
CA THR A 318 -35.17 -4.22 -1.10
C THR A 318 -34.64 -5.10 -2.24
N ALA A 319 -33.33 -5.06 -2.53
CA ALA A 319 -32.70 -5.89 -3.54
C ALA A 319 -32.26 -7.25 -2.95
N PRO A 320 -32.43 -8.38 -3.68
CA PRO A 320 -31.87 -9.65 -3.25
C PRO A 320 -30.35 -9.62 -3.12
N LEU A 321 -29.83 -10.30 -2.11
CA LEU A 321 -28.41 -10.51 -1.87
C LEU A 321 -27.80 -11.38 -2.99
N TYR A 322 -26.50 -11.23 -3.23
CA TYR A 322 -25.77 -12.05 -4.20
C TYR A 322 -25.42 -13.44 -3.64
N GLU A 323 -25.15 -13.52 -2.34
CA GLU A 323 -24.79 -14.75 -1.62
C GLU A 323 -25.62 -14.86 -0.33
N GLN A 324 -25.67 -16.06 0.27
CA GLN A 324 -26.10 -16.19 1.66
C GLN A 324 -25.06 -15.52 2.58
N PRO A 325 -25.49 -14.89 3.69
CA PRO A 325 -24.58 -14.47 4.75
C PRO A 325 -23.76 -15.66 5.27
N GLY A 326 -22.46 -15.47 5.46
CA GLY A 326 -21.57 -16.58 5.77
C GLY A 326 -20.13 -16.29 5.37
N ASP A 327 -19.58 -17.05 4.42
CA ASP A 327 -18.13 -17.12 4.22
C ASP A 327 -17.63 -16.54 2.88
N VAL A 328 -18.54 -16.13 1.98
CA VAL A 328 -18.16 -15.51 0.70
C VAL A 328 -18.02 -14.01 0.87
N TRP A 329 -16.79 -13.50 0.78
CA TRP A 329 -16.52 -12.06 0.81
C TRP A 329 -17.08 -11.36 -0.44
N ARG A 330 -17.84 -10.29 -0.23
CA ARG A 330 -18.34 -9.40 -1.28
C ARG A 330 -18.09 -7.94 -0.91
N TYR A 331 -17.43 -7.21 -1.80
CA TYR A 331 -17.31 -5.77 -1.63
C TYR A 331 -18.61 -5.04 -1.95
N GLY A 332 -18.95 -4.05 -1.14
CA GLY A 332 -20.24 -3.36 -1.23
C GLY A 332 -20.56 -2.48 -0.02
N TRP A 333 -21.86 -2.32 0.23
CA TRP A 333 -22.43 -1.38 1.20
C TRP A 333 -22.58 -1.94 2.62
N SER A 334 -21.96 -3.09 2.94
CA SER A 334 -21.99 -3.72 4.27
C SER A 334 -21.65 -2.75 5.41
N ALA A 335 -20.66 -1.87 5.21
CA ALA A 335 -20.30 -0.85 6.20
C ALA A 335 -21.33 0.29 6.32
N ASP A 336 -22.08 0.62 5.27
CA ASP A 336 -23.16 1.61 5.35
C ASP A 336 -24.38 1.04 6.10
N VAL A 337 -24.68 -0.26 5.92
CA VAL A 337 -25.69 -0.96 6.73
C VAL A 337 -25.21 -1.10 8.18
N LEU A 338 -23.93 -1.40 8.41
CA LEU A 338 -23.32 -1.43 9.74
C LEU A 338 -23.41 -0.07 10.44
N ALA A 339 -23.17 1.04 9.74
CA ALA A 339 -23.37 2.38 10.27
C ALA A 339 -24.82 2.62 10.74
N ARG A 340 -25.81 2.08 10.02
CA ARG A 340 -27.22 2.15 10.46
C ARG A 340 -27.52 1.25 11.66
N VAL A 341 -26.84 0.10 11.78
CA VAL A 341 -26.88 -0.74 13.00
C VAL A 341 -26.31 0.03 14.19
N VAL A 342 -25.15 0.67 14.01
CA VAL A 342 -24.50 1.54 15.02
C VAL A 342 -25.44 2.67 15.43
N GLU A 343 -26.05 3.39 14.47
CA GLU A 343 -27.01 4.47 14.74
C GLU A 343 -28.17 4.03 15.65
N VAL A 344 -28.74 2.85 15.41
CA VAL A 344 -29.86 2.32 16.22
C VAL A 344 -29.41 1.80 17.58
N ALA A 345 -28.25 1.13 17.66
CA ALA A 345 -27.70 0.62 18.92
C ALA A 345 -27.13 1.74 19.82
N ALA A 346 -26.60 2.81 19.21
CA ALA A 346 -26.14 4.02 19.87
C ALA A 346 -27.31 4.89 20.38
N GLY A 347 -28.42 4.97 19.61
CA GLY A 347 -29.57 5.81 19.95
C GLY A 347 -29.38 7.30 19.62
N GLU A 348 -28.34 7.62 18.85
CA GLU A 348 -27.94 8.95 18.37
C GLU A 348 -27.50 8.83 16.90
N ALA A 349 -27.26 9.95 16.21
CA ALA A 349 -26.88 9.91 14.79
C ALA A 349 -25.49 9.27 14.61
N PHE A 350 -25.31 8.49 13.54
CA PHE A 350 -24.04 7.77 13.30
C PHE A 350 -22.81 8.69 13.27
N GLY A 351 -22.96 9.90 12.70
CA GLY A 351 -21.90 10.89 12.66
C GLY A 351 -21.47 11.39 14.03
N ASP A 352 -22.44 11.66 14.91
CA ASP A 352 -22.21 12.18 16.25
C ASP A 352 -21.50 11.12 17.12
N PHE A 353 -21.95 9.87 17.05
CA PHE A 353 -21.32 8.74 17.73
C PHE A 353 -19.86 8.54 17.29
N VAL A 354 -19.58 8.49 15.98
CA VAL A 354 -18.20 8.37 15.47
C VAL A 354 -17.33 9.55 15.91
N THR A 355 -17.92 10.76 15.95
CA THR A 355 -17.20 11.97 16.36
C THR A 355 -16.80 11.91 17.83
N GLY A 356 -17.79 11.82 18.74
CA GLY A 356 -17.55 11.85 20.18
C GLY A 356 -16.90 10.58 20.77
N ARG A 357 -16.92 9.45 20.05
CA ARG A 357 -16.35 8.16 20.54
C ARG A 357 -15.03 7.77 19.92
N ILE A 358 -14.65 8.33 18.76
CA ILE A 358 -13.39 7.98 18.06
C ILE A 358 -12.60 9.22 17.67
N ILE A 359 -13.21 10.18 16.96
CA ILE A 359 -12.49 11.34 16.38
C ILE A 359 -11.99 12.28 17.49
N ASP A 360 -12.86 12.70 18.40
CA ASP A 360 -12.51 13.63 19.47
C ASP A 360 -11.53 13.01 20.50
N PRO A 361 -11.73 11.77 21.01
CA PRO A 361 -10.79 11.16 21.96
C PRO A 361 -9.39 10.89 21.38
N LEU A 362 -9.28 10.67 20.06
CA LEU A 362 -8.01 10.56 19.34
C LEU A 362 -7.43 11.92 18.88
N GLY A 363 -8.13 13.03 19.14
CA GLY A 363 -7.69 14.37 18.73
C GLY A 363 -7.60 14.55 17.21
N MET A 364 -8.43 13.85 16.43
CA MET A 364 -8.44 13.84 14.96
C MET A 364 -9.13 15.08 14.37
N THR A 365 -8.72 16.28 14.79
CA THR A 365 -9.45 17.55 14.61
C THR A 365 -9.56 18.09 13.17
N SER A 366 -9.10 17.35 12.17
CA SER A 366 -9.35 17.62 10.74
C SER A 366 -10.04 16.45 10.04
N THR A 367 -10.65 15.54 10.81
CA THR A 367 -11.45 14.41 10.33
C THR A 367 -12.91 14.63 10.65
N GLU A 368 -13.77 14.52 9.65
CA GLU A 368 -15.21 14.82 9.75
C GLU A 368 -15.99 14.15 8.60
N PHE A 369 -17.30 14.05 8.71
CA PHE A 369 -18.16 13.76 7.56
C PHE A 369 -18.35 15.04 6.74
N LEU A 370 -18.27 14.96 5.41
CA LEU A 370 -18.25 16.15 4.55
C LEU A 370 -19.63 16.81 4.40
N THR A 371 -19.99 17.69 5.35
CA THR A 371 -21.25 18.44 5.39
C THR A 371 -21.24 19.68 4.49
N ALA A 372 -22.34 20.43 4.44
CA ALA A 372 -22.40 21.72 3.73
C ALA A 372 -21.62 22.84 4.45
N GLU A 373 -21.37 22.69 5.76
CA GLU A 373 -20.74 23.68 6.63
C GLU A 373 -19.24 23.39 6.85
N SER A 374 -18.81 22.14 6.63
CA SER A 374 -17.42 21.67 6.76
C SER A 374 -16.43 22.51 5.95
N PRO A 375 -15.32 23.02 6.54
CA PRO A 375 -14.34 23.86 5.85
C PRO A 375 -13.78 23.25 4.56
N ARG A 376 -13.60 24.08 3.53
CA ARG A 376 -13.16 23.66 2.18
C ARG A 376 -11.80 24.21 1.75
N ASP A 377 -11.17 25.05 2.57
CA ASP A 377 -9.90 25.73 2.28
C ASP A 377 -8.68 24.79 2.34
N ARG A 378 -8.77 23.69 3.11
CA ARG A 378 -7.73 22.66 3.21
C ARG A 378 -8.03 21.39 2.42
N LEU A 379 -9.23 21.24 1.88
CA LEU A 379 -9.66 20.05 1.15
C LEU A 379 -9.03 20.02 -0.25
N ALA A 380 -8.40 18.91 -0.63
CA ALA A 380 -7.81 18.74 -1.96
C ALA A 380 -8.85 18.52 -3.07
N THR A 381 -8.53 18.99 -4.28
CA THR A 381 -9.27 18.70 -5.52
C THR A 381 -8.97 17.26 -5.98
N VAL A 382 -10.01 16.54 -6.41
CA VAL A 382 -9.91 15.18 -6.96
C VAL A 382 -9.65 15.25 -8.45
N TYR A 383 -8.66 14.49 -8.92
CA TYR A 383 -8.27 14.40 -10.33
C TYR A 383 -8.43 12.99 -10.88
N THR A 384 -8.62 12.87 -12.19
CA THR A 384 -8.39 11.64 -12.96
C THR A 384 -7.55 11.97 -14.18
N GLN A 385 -6.91 11.00 -14.82
CA GLN A 385 -6.26 11.21 -16.11
C GLN A 385 -7.25 11.05 -17.27
N ASN A 386 -7.13 11.93 -18.27
CA ASN A 386 -7.84 11.84 -19.54
C ASN A 386 -7.06 10.99 -20.57
N SER A 387 -7.63 10.80 -21.76
CA SER A 387 -7.03 9.99 -22.85
C SER A 387 -5.69 10.51 -23.39
N ALA A 388 -5.24 11.69 -22.98
CA ALA A 388 -3.91 12.23 -23.26
C ALA A 388 -2.95 12.13 -22.06
N GLY A 389 -3.29 11.32 -21.04
CA GLY A 389 -2.53 11.16 -19.79
C GLY A 389 -2.56 12.37 -18.87
N ARG A 390 -3.37 13.39 -19.16
CA ARG A 390 -3.38 14.65 -18.40
C ARG A 390 -4.37 14.60 -17.25
N LEU A 391 -3.93 15.03 -16.07
CA LEU A 391 -4.78 15.23 -14.91
C LEU A 391 -5.85 16.30 -15.19
N VAL A 392 -7.11 15.92 -14.99
CA VAL A 392 -8.29 16.79 -15.07
C VAL A 392 -9.10 16.65 -13.78
N ALA A 393 -9.61 17.76 -13.25
CA ALA A 393 -10.39 17.74 -12.01
C ALA A 393 -11.75 17.06 -12.25
N VAL A 394 -12.12 16.11 -11.40
CA VAL A 394 -13.43 15.41 -11.43
C VAL A 394 -14.35 15.87 -10.31
N GLU A 395 -13.79 16.25 -9.15
CA GLU A 395 -14.54 16.74 -8.00
C GLU A 395 -13.69 17.81 -7.29
N ARG A 396 -14.31 18.92 -6.88
CA ARG A 396 -13.63 20.10 -6.32
C ARG A 396 -13.99 20.31 -4.84
N PRO A 397 -13.26 21.15 -4.09
CA PRO A 397 -13.63 21.45 -2.70
C PRO A 397 -15.03 22.07 -2.58
N SER A 398 -15.47 22.83 -3.59
CA SER A 398 -16.82 23.38 -3.70
C SER A 398 -17.90 22.39 -4.17
N GLY A 399 -17.62 21.08 -4.16
CA GLY A 399 -18.57 20.03 -4.54
C GLY A 399 -19.64 19.78 -3.48
N ASP A 400 -20.75 19.18 -3.92
CA ASP A 400 -21.94 18.94 -3.11
C ASP A 400 -21.63 18.05 -1.89
N SER A 401 -22.02 18.54 -0.71
CA SER A 401 -21.97 17.78 0.54
C SER A 401 -23.03 16.68 0.58
N LEU A 402 -22.71 15.57 1.24
CA LEU A 402 -23.73 14.58 1.57
C LEU A 402 -24.51 15.05 2.81
N GLY A 403 -25.83 15.22 2.68
CA GLY A 403 -26.75 15.53 3.78
C GLY A 403 -27.04 14.33 4.71
N TRP A 404 -26.07 13.44 4.89
CA TRP A 404 -26.11 12.19 5.65
C TRP A 404 -24.67 11.64 5.80
N THR A 405 -24.46 10.63 6.63
CA THR A 405 -23.13 10.12 7.01
C THR A 405 -22.88 8.67 6.55
N PRO A 406 -22.27 8.43 5.37
CA PRO A 406 -21.97 7.07 4.89
C PRO A 406 -20.82 6.39 5.66
N GLY A 407 -21.08 5.29 6.36
CA GLY A 407 -20.03 4.45 6.96
C GLY A 407 -19.12 3.76 5.93
N GLY A 408 -19.57 3.64 4.69
CA GLY A 408 -18.80 3.08 3.60
C GLY A 408 -17.79 4.03 2.96
N SER A 409 -18.00 5.35 3.04
CA SER A 409 -17.14 6.32 2.32
C SER A 409 -17.11 7.78 2.81
N GLY A 410 -17.90 8.16 3.81
CA GLY A 410 -18.31 9.55 4.05
C GLY A 410 -17.28 10.50 4.68
N LEU A 411 -16.16 10.00 5.18
CA LEU A 411 -15.18 10.84 5.88
C LEU A 411 -14.20 11.57 4.94
N VAL A 412 -13.85 12.78 5.37
CA VAL A 412 -12.59 13.45 5.03
C VAL A 412 -11.64 13.38 6.23
N SER A 413 -10.32 13.40 5.99
CA SER A 413 -9.29 13.30 7.06
C SER A 413 -7.94 13.85 6.59
N THR A 414 -6.94 13.91 7.47
CA THR A 414 -5.55 14.25 7.16
C THR A 414 -4.64 13.03 7.41
N ALA A 415 -3.42 13.02 6.84
CA ALA A 415 -2.47 11.94 7.08
C ALA A 415 -2.07 11.84 8.55
N GLY A 416 -1.95 12.99 9.24
CA GLY A 416 -1.66 13.06 10.67
C GLY A 416 -2.79 12.49 11.53
N ASP A 417 -4.04 12.84 11.25
CA ASP A 417 -5.19 12.30 11.99
C ASP A 417 -5.34 10.79 11.79
N TYR A 418 -5.33 10.32 10.54
CA TYR A 418 -5.50 8.89 10.28
C TYR A 418 -4.33 8.06 10.82
N LEU A 419 -3.12 8.63 10.93
CA LEU A 419 -2.00 7.98 11.60
C LEU A 419 -2.25 7.78 13.10
N ARG A 420 -3.01 8.67 13.78
CA ARG A 420 -3.42 8.44 15.18
C ARG A 420 -4.37 7.26 15.30
N PHE A 421 -5.33 7.13 14.39
CA PHE A 421 -6.23 5.97 14.31
C PHE A 421 -5.47 4.66 14.01
N ALA A 422 -4.54 4.69 13.05
CA ALA A 422 -3.71 3.51 12.73
C ALA A 422 -2.76 3.13 13.88
N LEU A 423 -2.21 4.12 14.61
CA LEU A 423 -1.41 3.89 15.81
C LEU A 423 -2.24 3.37 17.00
N MET A 424 -3.51 3.77 17.13
CA MET A 424 -4.45 3.20 18.11
C MET A 424 -4.66 1.70 17.88
N LEU A 425 -4.85 1.27 16.63
CA LEU A 425 -4.97 -0.15 16.28
C LEU A 425 -3.64 -0.90 16.47
N TRP A 426 -2.51 -0.28 16.11
CA TRP A 426 -1.17 -0.88 16.28
C TRP A 426 -0.75 -1.05 17.75
N ASN A 427 -1.23 -0.20 18.65
CA ASN A 427 -0.99 -0.25 20.10
C ASN A 427 -2.24 -0.77 20.84
N ASP A 428 -2.76 -1.91 20.38
CA ASP A 428 -3.77 -2.75 21.04
C ASP A 428 -5.02 -2.00 21.56
N GLY A 429 -5.49 -1.01 20.78
CA GLY A 429 -6.73 -0.26 21.05
C GLY A 429 -6.52 1.07 21.79
N THR A 430 -5.27 1.47 22.02
CA THR A 430 -4.91 2.66 22.82
C THR A 430 -3.99 3.60 22.05
N TYR A 431 -4.26 4.90 22.07
CA TYR A 431 -3.36 5.93 21.55
C TYR A 431 -3.03 6.96 22.63
N GLN A 432 -1.74 7.11 22.92
CA GLN A 432 -1.25 7.85 24.09
C GLN A 432 -1.93 7.31 25.36
N ASP A 433 -2.58 8.16 26.17
CA ASP A 433 -3.32 7.74 27.36
C ASP A 433 -4.81 7.42 27.07
N THR A 434 -5.27 7.54 25.82
CA THR A 434 -6.67 7.28 25.43
C THR A 434 -6.85 5.84 24.94
N GLN A 435 -7.58 5.03 25.71
CA GLN A 435 -8.07 3.72 25.25
C GLN A 435 -9.42 3.87 24.52
N ILE A 436 -9.50 3.35 23.29
CA ILE A 436 -10.72 3.30 22.45
C ILE A 436 -11.32 1.88 22.43
N LEU A 437 -10.47 0.86 22.41
CA LEU A 437 -10.83 -0.57 22.42
C LEU A 437 -9.89 -1.34 23.37
N LYS A 438 -10.30 -2.54 23.75
CA LYS A 438 -9.44 -3.49 24.47
C LYS A 438 -8.51 -4.27 23.51
N PRO A 439 -7.35 -4.75 24.00
CA PRO A 439 -6.44 -5.58 23.22
C PRO A 439 -7.11 -6.81 22.59
N GLU A 440 -7.97 -7.52 23.33
CA GLU A 440 -8.69 -8.69 22.83
C GLU A 440 -9.67 -8.35 21.70
N THR A 441 -10.22 -7.13 21.70
CA THR A 441 -11.12 -6.64 20.65
C THR A 441 -10.36 -6.30 19.37
N VAL A 442 -9.24 -5.60 19.49
CA VAL A 442 -8.38 -5.31 18.34
C VAL A 442 -7.81 -6.61 17.76
N ALA A 443 -7.34 -7.53 18.59
CA ALA A 443 -6.88 -8.85 18.16
C ALA A 443 -7.98 -9.67 17.45
N LEU A 444 -9.25 -9.48 17.81
CA LEU A 444 -10.38 -10.09 17.10
C LEU A 444 -10.68 -9.37 15.77
N MET A 445 -10.50 -8.05 15.69
CA MET A 445 -10.68 -7.30 14.44
C MET A 445 -9.61 -7.61 13.38
N THR A 446 -8.38 -7.90 13.81
CA THR A 446 -7.21 -8.10 12.93
C THR A 446 -6.91 -9.57 12.63
N GLN A 447 -7.75 -10.49 13.09
CA GLN A 447 -7.74 -11.89 12.64
C GLN A 447 -8.61 -12.08 11.38
N PRO A 448 -8.19 -12.88 10.38
CA PRO A 448 -8.97 -13.12 9.18
C PRO A 448 -10.25 -13.93 9.48
N ALA A 449 -11.39 -13.24 9.42
CA ALA A 449 -12.73 -13.83 9.52
C ALA A 449 -13.20 -14.45 8.19
N VAL A 450 -12.67 -13.96 7.06
CA VAL A 450 -12.66 -14.65 5.76
C VAL A 450 -11.21 -14.86 5.33
N GLN A 451 -10.87 -16.07 4.88
CA GLN A 451 -9.48 -16.51 4.67
C GLN A 451 -8.93 -16.29 3.26
N SER A 452 -9.80 -16.12 2.24
CA SER A 452 -9.41 -15.99 0.83
C SER A 452 -10.53 -15.40 -0.03
N GLY A 453 -10.25 -15.14 -1.31
CA GLY A 453 -11.21 -14.53 -2.25
C GLY A 453 -11.33 -13.01 -2.14
N VAL A 454 -10.63 -12.39 -1.19
CA VAL A 454 -10.65 -10.94 -0.94
C VAL A 454 -9.81 -10.25 -2.00
N LEU A 455 -10.45 -9.39 -2.82
CA LEU A 455 -9.82 -8.71 -3.97
C LEU A 455 -9.19 -9.65 -5.03
N ILE A 456 -9.64 -10.90 -5.12
CA ILE A 456 -9.15 -11.87 -6.11
C ILE A 456 -9.42 -11.39 -7.57
N ASP A 457 -10.55 -10.71 -7.80
CA ASP A 457 -10.88 -10.09 -9.09
C ASP A 457 -9.99 -8.88 -9.46
N GLU A 458 -9.27 -8.30 -8.48
CA GLU A 458 -8.23 -7.28 -8.69
C GLU A 458 -6.83 -7.90 -8.85
N GLY A 459 -6.72 -9.23 -8.83
CA GLY A 459 -5.47 -9.97 -8.97
C GLY A 459 -4.63 -10.07 -7.69
N ILE A 460 -5.25 -9.93 -6.51
CA ILE A 460 -4.56 -10.04 -5.22
C ILE A 460 -4.84 -11.42 -4.61
N GLU A 461 -3.80 -12.26 -4.54
CA GLU A 461 -3.79 -13.51 -3.79
C GLU A 461 -3.25 -13.28 -2.35
N GLY A 462 -3.29 -14.30 -1.48
CA GLY A 462 -2.80 -14.22 -0.09
C GLY A 462 -3.59 -13.32 0.88
N LEU A 463 -4.61 -12.60 0.39
CA LEU A 463 -5.38 -11.65 1.19
C LEU A 463 -6.66 -12.28 1.78
N GLY A 464 -6.87 -12.01 3.07
CA GLY A 464 -8.10 -12.29 3.82
C GLY A 464 -8.73 -11.00 4.35
N TRP A 465 -9.81 -11.14 5.12
CA TRP A 465 -10.56 -10.00 5.65
C TRP A 465 -10.97 -10.24 7.11
N GLY A 466 -10.66 -9.27 7.98
CA GLY A 466 -10.98 -9.30 9.40
C GLY A 466 -12.35 -8.71 9.71
N LEU A 467 -12.46 -7.93 10.78
CA LEU A 467 -13.68 -7.16 11.08
C LEU A 467 -13.50 -5.70 10.65
N GLY A 468 -13.75 -5.44 9.37
CA GLY A 468 -13.79 -4.10 8.78
C GLY A 468 -12.55 -3.63 8.00
N MET A 469 -11.53 -4.48 7.86
CA MET A 469 -10.31 -4.21 7.09
C MET A 469 -9.71 -5.51 6.54
N ALA A 470 -8.82 -5.40 5.54
CA ALA A 470 -8.12 -6.54 4.99
C ALA A 470 -6.96 -6.98 5.91
N VAL A 471 -6.69 -8.28 5.93
CA VAL A 471 -5.63 -8.92 6.73
C VAL A 471 -4.85 -9.85 5.82
N VAL A 472 -3.53 -9.74 5.82
CA VAL A 472 -2.66 -10.54 4.95
C VAL A 472 -2.49 -11.92 5.59
N VAL A 473 -3.00 -12.95 4.92
CA VAL A 473 -2.95 -14.34 5.38
C VAL A 473 -1.64 -14.99 4.91
N ASP A 474 -1.26 -14.76 3.67
CA ASP A 474 -0.01 -15.26 3.07
C ASP A 474 0.76 -14.10 2.43
N GLY A 475 1.89 -13.73 3.06
CA GLY A 475 2.79 -12.68 2.59
C GLY A 475 3.66 -13.06 1.39
N ASP A 476 3.83 -14.36 1.10
CA ASP A 476 4.60 -14.83 -0.06
C ASP A 476 3.70 -14.95 -1.31
N ALA A 477 2.38 -15.10 -1.13
CA ALA A 477 1.39 -15.18 -2.22
C ALA A 477 0.82 -13.82 -2.66
N THR A 478 0.89 -12.76 -1.84
CA THR A 478 0.33 -11.46 -2.19
C THR A 478 1.18 -10.66 -3.19
N ALA A 479 0.53 -9.87 -4.03
CA ALA A 479 1.16 -8.92 -4.94
C ALA A 479 1.57 -7.58 -4.24
N THR A 480 1.23 -7.42 -2.96
CA THR A 480 1.65 -6.30 -2.10
C THR A 480 2.95 -6.61 -1.37
N PHE A 481 3.56 -5.60 -0.74
CA PHE A 481 4.80 -5.77 0.04
C PHE A 481 4.53 -5.97 1.54
N ASP A 482 3.43 -6.64 1.86
CA ASP A 482 2.98 -6.95 3.20
C ASP A 482 3.70 -8.18 3.80
N ARG A 483 3.54 -8.42 5.10
CA ARG A 483 3.83 -9.70 5.77
C ARG A 483 2.53 -10.34 6.25
N THR A 484 2.52 -11.66 6.41
CA THR A 484 1.43 -12.35 7.13
C THR A 484 1.17 -11.70 8.49
N GLY A 485 -0.07 -11.31 8.75
CA GLY A 485 -0.50 -10.59 9.96
C GLY A 485 -0.40 -9.05 9.87
N ASP A 486 0.13 -8.49 8.80
CA ASP A 486 -0.06 -7.07 8.47
C ASP A 486 -1.52 -6.84 8.02
N TYR A 487 -2.08 -5.66 8.30
CA TYR A 487 -3.47 -5.33 7.98
C TYR A 487 -3.64 -3.89 7.49
N TRP A 488 -4.55 -3.68 6.54
CA TRP A 488 -4.65 -2.42 5.78
C TRP A 488 -6.05 -2.17 5.21
N TRP A 489 -6.32 -0.92 4.81
CA TRP A 489 -7.38 -0.63 3.85
C TRP A 489 -7.16 0.63 3.02
N SER A 490 -7.66 0.62 1.78
CA SER A 490 -7.45 1.65 0.77
C SER A 490 -8.74 2.36 0.36
N GLY A 491 -8.69 3.68 0.19
CA GLY A 491 -9.75 4.54 -0.34
C GLY A 491 -9.61 4.80 -1.84
N PHE A 492 -10.76 4.91 -2.51
CA PHE A 492 -10.88 4.94 -3.98
C PHE A 492 -10.04 6.04 -4.67
N TYR A 493 -9.77 7.16 -4.01
CA TYR A 493 -8.99 8.27 -4.57
C TYR A 493 -7.46 8.14 -4.40
N GLY A 494 -6.94 6.93 -4.19
CA GLY A 494 -5.51 6.70 -3.95
C GLY A 494 -5.08 7.14 -2.54
N THR A 495 -5.89 6.77 -1.55
CA THR A 495 -5.58 6.92 -0.13
C THR A 495 -5.41 5.52 0.47
N THR A 496 -4.49 5.31 1.42
CA THR A 496 -4.34 4.03 2.12
C THR A 496 -3.76 4.23 3.51
N PHE A 497 -3.99 3.25 4.39
CA PHE A 497 -3.17 3.01 5.56
C PHE A 497 -2.83 1.53 5.69
N PHE A 498 -1.72 1.23 6.34
CA PHE A 498 -1.36 -0.12 6.75
C PHE A 498 -0.76 -0.11 8.15
N VAL A 499 -0.88 -1.25 8.83
CA VAL A 499 -0.24 -1.55 10.10
C VAL A 499 0.51 -2.86 9.95
N SER A 500 1.79 -2.87 10.34
CA SER A 500 2.62 -4.07 10.42
C SER A 500 2.98 -4.37 11.87
N PRO A 501 2.24 -5.28 12.55
CA PRO A 501 2.53 -5.67 13.92
C PRO A 501 3.94 -6.28 14.05
N THR A 502 4.38 -7.01 13.03
CA THR A 502 5.66 -7.74 12.98
C THR A 502 6.89 -6.83 12.94
N THR A 503 6.85 -5.76 12.13
CA THR A 503 8.00 -4.85 11.96
C THR A 503 7.99 -3.65 12.91
N GLY A 504 6.82 -3.30 13.43
CA GLY A 504 6.59 -2.05 14.16
C GLY A 504 6.12 -0.89 13.27
N LEU A 505 6.14 -1.03 11.94
CA LEU A 505 5.80 0.04 11.00
C LEU A 505 4.28 0.26 10.87
N VAL A 506 3.88 1.52 10.85
CA VAL A 506 2.53 2.01 10.53
C VAL A 506 2.68 3.11 9.48
N GLY A 507 1.89 3.06 8.41
CA GLY A 507 1.97 4.05 7.33
C GLY A 507 0.61 4.55 6.87
N VAL A 508 0.56 5.82 6.47
CA VAL A 508 -0.59 6.46 5.83
C VAL A 508 -0.08 7.21 4.59
N VAL A 509 -0.64 6.91 3.43
CA VAL A 509 -0.27 7.54 2.14
C VAL A 509 -1.53 8.03 1.45
N LEU A 510 -1.63 9.34 1.24
CA LEU A 510 -2.83 10.00 0.72
C LEU A 510 -2.52 10.75 -0.59
N SER A 511 -3.31 10.49 -1.63
CA SER A 511 -3.43 11.29 -2.85
C SER A 511 -4.91 11.60 -3.13
N GLN A 512 -5.22 12.34 -4.20
CA GLN A 512 -6.59 12.58 -4.67
C GLN A 512 -6.71 12.27 -6.16
N ASN A 513 -6.46 11.01 -6.50
CA ASN A 513 -6.43 10.48 -7.85
C ASN A 513 -7.42 9.34 -8.00
N GLN A 514 -8.51 9.62 -8.73
CA GLN A 514 -9.55 8.65 -9.04
C GLN A 514 -9.11 7.73 -10.20
N PRO A 515 -9.24 6.40 -10.06
CA PRO A 515 -9.14 5.45 -11.16
C PRO A 515 -10.14 5.72 -12.29
N GLY A 516 -9.81 5.25 -13.48
CA GLY A 516 -10.67 5.32 -14.66
C GLY A 516 -10.00 4.77 -15.91
N PRO A 517 -10.66 4.79 -17.09
CA PRO A 517 -10.18 4.14 -18.31
C PRO A 517 -8.81 4.60 -18.83
N TYR A 518 -8.32 5.76 -18.37
CA TYR A 518 -7.00 6.30 -18.70
C TYR A 518 -6.17 6.67 -17.45
N SER A 519 -6.67 6.34 -16.25
CA SER A 519 -6.13 6.75 -14.95
C SER A 519 -5.89 5.49 -14.13
N PRO A 520 -4.63 5.01 -14.02
CA PRO A 520 -4.35 3.69 -13.46
C PRO A 520 -4.74 3.59 -11.99
N THR A 521 -5.03 2.35 -11.55
CA THR A 521 -5.14 2.00 -10.13
C THR A 521 -3.92 2.54 -9.36
N PRO A 522 -4.09 3.12 -8.15
CA PRO A 522 -3.05 3.91 -7.48
C PRO A 522 -1.95 3.05 -6.81
N TYR A 523 -1.35 2.10 -7.54
CA TYR A 523 -0.26 1.22 -7.08
C TYR A 523 0.92 1.95 -6.43
N VAL A 524 1.08 3.26 -6.70
CA VAL A 524 2.07 4.13 -6.05
C VAL A 524 1.98 4.10 -4.53
N VAL A 525 0.80 3.92 -3.92
CA VAL A 525 0.68 3.84 -2.46
C VAL A 525 1.30 2.55 -1.88
N TYR A 526 1.14 1.41 -2.58
CA TYR A 526 1.74 0.13 -2.19
C TYR A 526 3.26 0.11 -2.45
N ILE A 527 3.75 0.80 -3.50
CA ILE A 527 5.19 0.99 -3.72
C ILE A 527 5.78 1.93 -2.65
N ALA A 528 5.05 2.96 -2.20
CA ALA A 528 5.49 3.82 -1.10
C ALA A 528 5.62 3.05 0.23
N GLN A 529 4.70 2.12 0.50
CA GLN A 529 4.80 1.14 1.58
C GLN A 529 6.02 0.22 1.43
N ALA A 530 6.26 -0.35 0.24
CA ALA A 530 7.43 -1.18 -0.06
C ALA A 530 8.76 -0.46 0.25
N LEU A 531 8.86 0.80 -0.19
CA LEU A 531 10.03 1.63 0.06
C LEU A 531 10.19 1.98 1.55
N ALA A 532 9.10 2.11 2.30
CA ALA A 532 9.15 2.35 3.74
C ALA A 532 9.58 1.11 4.55
N PHE A 533 9.31 -0.10 4.06
CA PHE A 533 9.85 -1.35 4.63
C PHE A 533 11.35 -1.57 4.33
N PHE A 534 11.98 -0.78 3.45
CA PHE A 534 13.38 -1.02 3.05
C PHE A 534 14.36 -0.76 4.20
N GLY A 535 15.00 -1.83 4.68
CA GLY A 535 15.99 -1.77 5.76
C GLY A 535 15.39 -1.73 7.18
N LEU A 536 14.23 -2.39 7.39
CA LEU A 536 13.61 -2.59 8.70
C LEU A 536 13.86 -3.97 9.31
#